data_AF-A0A956D5Q7-F1
#
_entry.id   AF-A0A956D5Q7-F1
#
_cell.length_a   1.000
_cell.length_b   1.000
_cell.length_c   1.000
_cell.angle_alpha   90.00
_cell.angle_beta   90.00
_cell.angle_gamma   90.00
#
_symmetry.space_group_name_H-M   'P 1'
#
loop_
_entity.id
_entity.type
_entity.pdbx_description
1 polymer ?
#
loop_
_entity_poly.entity_id
_entity_poly.type
_entity_poly.pdbx_seq_one_letter_code
_entity_poly.pdbx_strand_id
1 'polypeptide(L)'
;PPKLRHIRSDIPKGLEYVVERALAKERDERWASAEELAAALVPFGGRMILREALPSDSFTMDLLRLKARETQQQKVISSDEAEQILEMRRKFRAERKEREKAKKDEAKREEAKKRPPAPKAESDSLSLEIEEAPVETSASILRSTDMHERARTEPAPPMAMHPGLLPDQTELEAGKPPPVPAAALDMTRTFSGSVAISVLRFVSRRFGERALTDLLAALPEGPAEVFRYGVAAEDRVPFDAFAALVQTVDARLGRDDLHLVVQCGRAAAEGAFELMRDVRPPSPPPEVLLAEMPRVLAQLVEGPELRVGRMGRGYGRLELDEHGEPSLAFDVFLIGFLDRALDRFGASEVEVNLLTSPALGDAECVYEVSWIG
;
A
#
# COMPACT_ATOMS: atom_id res chain seq x y z
N PRO A 1 -32.53 -42.55 -13.97
CA PRO A 1 -32.43 -42.78 -12.51
C PRO A 1 -33.83 -43.04 -11.94
N PRO A 2 -34.01 -43.82 -10.86
CA PRO A 2 -35.30 -43.93 -10.19
C PRO A 2 -35.75 -42.56 -9.66
N LYS A 3 -37.05 -42.28 -9.72
CA LYS A 3 -37.64 -41.00 -9.28
C LYS A 3 -37.37 -40.78 -7.79
N LEU A 4 -36.98 -39.57 -7.41
CA LEU A 4 -36.65 -39.23 -6.02
C LEU A 4 -37.82 -39.50 -5.07
N ARG A 5 -39.05 -39.28 -5.53
CA ARG A 5 -40.24 -39.55 -4.73
C ARG A 5 -40.53 -41.03 -4.49
N HIS A 6 -39.89 -41.95 -5.22
CA HIS A 6 -39.95 -43.38 -4.89
C HIS A 6 -39.11 -43.73 -3.67
N ILE A 7 -38.07 -42.94 -3.37
CA ILE A 7 -37.20 -43.10 -2.20
C ILE A 7 -37.74 -42.27 -1.03
N ARG A 8 -38.28 -41.08 -1.33
CA ARG A 8 -38.78 -40.11 -0.35
C ARG A 8 -40.05 -39.42 -0.83
N SER A 9 -41.20 -39.94 -0.40
CA SER A 9 -42.51 -39.45 -0.83
C SER A 9 -42.86 -38.03 -0.35
N ASP A 10 -42.14 -37.54 0.66
CA ASP A 10 -42.29 -36.23 1.30
C ASP A 10 -41.70 -35.06 0.49
N ILE A 11 -40.93 -35.35 -0.57
CA ILE A 11 -40.29 -34.32 -1.39
C ILE A 11 -41.32 -33.59 -2.28
N PRO A 12 -41.31 -32.24 -2.31
CA PRO A 12 -42.14 -31.46 -3.23
C PRO A 12 -41.87 -31.82 -4.69
N LYS A 13 -42.93 -31.93 -5.50
CA LYS A 13 -42.81 -32.24 -6.95
C LYS A 13 -41.89 -31.28 -7.70
N GLY A 14 -41.87 -30.01 -7.30
CA GLY A 14 -40.99 -29.01 -7.92
C GLY A 14 -39.51 -29.27 -7.65
N LEU A 15 -39.14 -29.76 -6.46
CA LEU A 15 -37.74 -30.10 -6.15
C LEU A 15 -37.28 -31.35 -6.90
N GLU A 16 -38.16 -32.35 -7.04
CA GLU A 16 -37.90 -33.53 -7.87
C GLU A 16 -37.58 -33.13 -9.31
N TYR A 17 -38.37 -32.24 -9.91
CA TYR A 17 -38.11 -31.71 -11.26
C TYR A 17 -36.74 -31.04 -11.37
N VAL A 18 -36.38 -30.18 -10.41
CA VAL A 18 -35.10 -29.45 -10.44
C VAL A 18 -33.91 -30.42 -10.41
N VAL A 19 -33.98 -31.47 -9.58
CA VAL A 19 -32.92 -32.47 -9.47
C VAL A 19 -32.90 -33.42 -10.66
N GLU A 20 -34.06 -33.86 -11.17
CA GLU A 20 -34.14 -34.69 -12.38
C GLU A 20 -33.52 -33.96 -13.59
N ARG A 21 -33.83 -32.67 -13.74
CA ARG A 21 -33.23 -31.83 -14.79
C ARG A 21 -31.71 -31.69 -14.61
N ALA A 22 -31.22 -31.55 -13.37
CA ALA A 22 -29.78 -31.49 -13.11
C ALA A 22 -29.04 -32.79 -13.44
N LEU A 23 -29.72 -33.94 -13.29
CA LEU A 23 -29.19 -35.28 -13.56
C LEU A 23 -29.53 -35.81 -14.96
N ALA A 24 -30.08 -34.97 -15.84
CA ALA A 24 -30.42 -35.38 -17.20
C ALA A 24 -29.18 -35.82 -17.98
N LYS A 25 -29.35 -36.82 -18.85
CA LYS A 25 -28.25 -37.44 -19.60
C LYS A 25 -27.76 -36.51 -20.71
N GLU A 26 -28.70 -35.89 -21.42
CA GLU A 26 -28.40 -34.94 -22.48
C GLU A 26 -28.01 -33.58 -21.89
N ARG A 27 -27.08 -32.88 -22.55
CA ARG A 27 -26.63 -31.56 -22.09
C ARG A 27 -27.72 -30.51 -22.18
N ASP A 28 -28.52 -30.54 -23.25
CA ASP A 28 -29.55 -29.55 -23.54
C ASP A 28 -30.77 -29.69 -22.61
N GLU A 29 -30.92 -30.86 -21.99
CA GLU A 29 -31.94 -31.13 -20.98
C GLU A 29 -31.51 -30.69 -19.57
N ARG A 30 -30.21 -30.42 -19.36
CA ARG A 30 -29.69 -29.91 -18.08
C ARG A 30 -29.94 -28.41 -17.94
N TRP A 31 -29.70 -27.92 -16.72
CA TRP A 31 -29.59 -26.48 -16.48
C TRP A 31 -28.45 -25.91 -17.31
N ALA A 32 -28.67 -24.76 -17.96
CA ALA A 32 -27.67 -24.17 -18.84
C ALA A 32 -26.41 -23.75 -18.07
N SER A 33 -26.56 -23.46 -16.77
CA SER A 33 -25.48 -23.09 -15.88
C SER A 33 -25.77 -23.46 -14.41
N ALA A 34 -24.75 -23.39 -13.55
CA ALA A 34 -24.90 -23.67 -12.12
C ALA A 34 -25.79 -22.63 -11.42
N GLU A 35 -25.83 -21.41 -11.96
CA GLU A 35 -26.63 -20.30 -11.47
C GLU A 35 -28.13 -20.51 -11.73
N GLU A 36 -28.49 -21.00 -12.92
CA GLU A 36 -29.90 -21.32 -13.24
C GLU A 36 -30.43 -22.42 -12.33
N LEU A 37 -29.59 -23.42 -12.04
CA LEU A 37 -29.87 -24.46 -11.04
C LEU A 37 -30.03 -23.85 -9.64
N ALA A 38 -29.12 -22.98 -9.21
CA ALA A 38 -29.19 -22.33 -7.90
C ALA A 38 -30.46 -21.50 -7.73
N ALA A 39 -30.85 -20.73 -8.77
CA ALA A 39 -32.09 -19.96 -8.78
C ALA A 39 -33.32 -20.86 -8.68
N ALA A 40 -33.34 -22.00 -9.39
CA ALA A 40 -34.43 -22.96 -9.32
C ALA A 40 -34.56 -23.64 -7.95
N LEU A 41 -33.50 -23.67 -7.15
CA LEU A 41 -33.50 -24.21 -5.78
C LEU A 41 -34.02 -23.20 -4.73
N VAL A 42 -34.11 -21.91 -5.05
CA VAL A 42 -34.52 -20.86 -4.09
C VAL A 42 -35.89 -21.12 -3.44
N PRO A 43 -36.96 -21.51 -4.18
CA PRO A 43 -38.26 -21.83 -3.58
C PRO A 43 -38.22 -23.01 -2.58
N PHE A 44 -37.15 -23.81 -2.59
CA PHE A 44 -36.97 -24.99 -1.74
C PHE A 44 -35.90 -24.79 -0.66
N GLY A 45 -35.48 -23.54 -0.40
CA GLY A 45 -34.47 -23.21 0.61
C GLY A 45 -33.03 -23.14 0.09
N GLY A 46 -32.83 -23.14 -1.23
CA GLY A 46 -31.54 -22.85 -1.86
C GLY A 46 -31.08 -21.41 -1.58
N ARG A 47 -29.77 -21.20 -1.45
CA ARG A 47 -29.20 -19.85 -1.29
C ARG A 47 -29.29 -19.09 -2.61
N MET A 48 -29.76 -17.84 -2.56
CA MET A 48 -29.58 -16.92 -3.68
C MET A 48 -28.08 -16.64 -3.85
N ILE A 49 -27.52 -17.10 -4.97
CA ILE A 49 -26.21 -16.64 -5.41
C ILE A 49 -26.46 -15.26 -6.04
N LEU A 50 -26.28 -14.20 -5.26
CA LEU A 50 -26.18 -12.86 -5.82
C LEU A 50 -24.99 -12.89 -6.77
N ARG A 51 -25.25 -12.58 -8.04
CA ARG A 51 -24.19 -12.22 -8.98
C ARG A 51 -23.42 -11.10 -8.29
N GLU A 52 -22.18 -11.34 -7.85
CA GLU A 52 -21.21 -10.24 -7.74
C GLU A 52 -21.32 -9.57 -9.09
N ALA A 53 -21.89 -8.36 -9.13
CA ALA A 53 -22.05 -7.63 -10.36
C ALA A 53 -20.69 -7.66 -11.03
N LEU A 54 -20.58 -8.39 -12.14
CA LEU A 54 -19.44 -8.21 -13.02
C LEU A 54 -19.40 -6.69 -13.22
N PRO A 55 -18.25 -6.05 -12.94
CA PRO A 55 -18.13 -4.61 -13.11
C PRO A 55 -18.75 -4.26 -14.46
N SER A 56 -19.60 -3.22 -14.47
CA SER A 56 -20.13 -2.68 -15.72
C SER A 56 -18.96 -2.60 -16.71
N ASP A 57 -19.17 -3.05 -17.95
CA ASP A 57 -18.14 -3.05 -18.99
C ASP A 57 -17.46 -1.67 -19.09
N SER A 58 -18.19 -0.59 -18.75
CA SER A 58 -17.66 0.77 -18.57
C SER A 58 -16.51 0.85 -17.54
N PHE A 59 -16.68 0.31 -16.34
CA PHE A 59 -15.66 0.38 -15.28
C PHE A 59 -14.41 -0.43 -15.64
N THR A 60 -14.57 -1.64 -16.19
CA THR A 60 -13.43 -2.42 -16.68
C THR A 60 -12.73 -1.72 -17.83
N MET A 61 -13.47 -1.10 -18.75
CA MET A 61 -12.90 -0.30 -19.84
C MET A 61 -12.18 0.94 -19.31
N ASP A 62 -12.67 1.58 -18.25
CA ASP A 62 -12.00 2.72 -17.64
C ASP A 62 -10.71 2.32 -16.93
N LEU A 63 -10.68 1.19 -16.21
CA LEU A 63 -9.43 0.64 -15.65
C LEU A 63 -8.42 0.26 -16.74
N LEU A 64 -8.88 -0.37 -17.82
CA LEU A 64 -8.03 -0.67 -18.98
C LEU A 64 -7.48 0.61 -19.62
N ARG A 65 -8.27 1.68 -19.70
CA ARG A 65 -7.80 2.99 -20.18
C ARG A 65 -6.75 3.59 -19.25
N LEU A 66 -6.91 3.49 -17.93
CA LEU A 66 -5.91 3.94 -16.96
C LEU A 66 -4.59 3.17 -17.16
N LYS A 67 -4.65 1.84 -17.27
CA LYS A 67 -3.46 1.03 -17.50
C LYS A 67 -2.78 1.30 -18.85
N ALA A 68 -3.58 1.54 -19.89
CA ALA A 68 -3.05 1.92 -21.20
C ALA A 68 -2.32 3.27 -21.15
N ARG A 69 -2.85 4.25 -20.41
CA ARG A 69 -2.19 5.54 -20.18
C ARG A 69 -0.87 5.38 -19.42
N GLU A 70 -0.85 4.56 -18.37
CA GLU A 70 0.36 4.24 -17.61
C GLU A 70 1.45 3.63 -18.51
N THR A 71 1.08 2.62 -19.30
CA THR A 71 2.01 1.93 -20.20
C THR A 71 2.56 2.89 -21.27
N GLN A 72 1.75 3.83 -21.77
CA GLN A 72 2.21 4.85 -22.70
C GLN A 72 3.23 5.77 -22.04
N GLN A 73 3.03 6.18 -20.80
CA GLN A 73 3.99 7.02 -20.08
C GLN A 73 5.28 6.27 -19.74
N GLN A 74 5.20 5.03 -19.29
CA GLN A 74 6.38 4.20 -19.04
C GLN A 74 7.20 3.95 -20.31
N LYS A 75 6.56 3.88 -21.49
CA LYS A 75 7.25 3.73 -22.78
C LYS A 75 7.85 5.03 -23.32
N VAL A 76 7.25 6.18 -23.00
CA VAL A 76 7.76 7.49 -23.43
C VAL A 76 9.00 7.88 -22.62
N ILE A 77 9.06 7.50 -21.34
CA ILE A 77 10.19 7.81 -20.47
C ILE A 77 11.34 6.84 -20.76
N SER A 78 12.20 7.20 -21.71
CA SER A 78 13.54 6.63 -21.88
C SER A 78 14.33 6.71 -20.55
N SER A 79 15.26 5.78 -20.31
CA SER A 79 16.16 5.80 -19.14
C SER A 79 16.84 7.17 -18.93
N ASP A 80 17.19 7.85 -20.02
CA ASP A 80 17.79 9.20 -19.99
C ASP A 80 16.78 10.30 -19.63
N GLU A 81 15.50 10.12 -19.99
CA GLU A 81 14.44 11.07 -19.62
C GLU A 81 13.96 10.85 -18.18
N ALA A 82 14.01 9.62 -17.66
CA ALA A 82 13.75 9.32 -16.25
C ALA A 82 14.75 10.06 -15.34
N GLU A 83 16.03 10.09 -15.72
CA GLU A 83 17.06 10.85 -15.00
C GLU A 83 16.81 12.36 -15.07
N GLN A 84 16.44 12.90 -16.24
CA GLN A 84 16.10 14.32 -16.38
C GLN A 84 14.84 14.72 -15.58
N ILE A 85 13.84 13.84 -15.52
CA ILE A 85 12.63 14.05 -14.71
C ILE A 85 12.98 14.00 -13.21
N LEU A 86 13.83 13.07 -12.78
CA LEU A 86 14.31 13.00 -11.40
C LEU A 86 15.15 14.24 -11.03
N GLU A 87 15.97 14.74 -11.94
CA GLU A 87 16.79 15.93 -11.74
C GLU A 87 15.95 17.21 -11.68
N MET A 88 14.96 17.36 -12.58
CA MET A 88 13.97 18.43 -12.48
C MET A 88 13.18 18.36 -11.17
N ARG A 89 12.77 17.16 -10.73
CA ARG A 89 12.06 16.97 -9.45
C ARG A 89 12.94 17.32 -8.25
N ARG A 90 14.25 17.02 -8.28
CA ARG A 90 15.22 17.47 -7.25
C ARG A 90 15.31 18.99 -7.21
N LYS A 91 15.31 19.65 -8.36
CA LYS A 91 15.34 21.11 -8.48
C LYS A 91 14.07 21.77 -7.94
N PHE A 92 12.88 21.25 -8.28
CA PHE A 92 11.61 21.74 -7.74
C PHE A 92 11.51 21.56 -6.22
N ARG A 93 12.03 20.45 -5.67
CA ARG A 93 12.11 20.25 -4.21
C ARG A 93 13.04 21.27 -3.53
N ALA A 94 14.16 21.61 -4.16
CA ALA A 94 15.08 22.64 -3.65
C ALA A 94 14.45 24.04 -3.66
N GLU A 95 13.78 24.41 -4.76
CA GLU A 95 13.09 25.70 -4.89
C GLU A 95 11.93 25.85 -3.90
N ARG A 96 11.18 24.77 -3.65
CA ARG A 96 10.11 24.76 -2.63
C ARG A 96 10.68 24.97 -1.22
N LYS A 97 11.80 24.31 -0.89
CA LYS A 97 12.49 24.50 0.40
C LYS A 97 13.03 25.93 0.57
N GLU A 98 13.56 26.54 -0.49
CA GLU A 98 13.98 27.95 -0.45
C GLU A 98 12.80 28.90 -0.25
N ARG A 99 11.68 28.70 -0.95
CA ARG A 99 10.47 29.51 -0.77
C ARG A 99 9.91 29.39 0.64
N GLU A 100 9.91 28.20 1.23
CA GLU A 100 9.48 28.02 2.62
C GLU A 100 10.43 28.67 3.63
N LYS A 101 11.75 28.61 3.37
CA LYS A 101 12.74 29.32 4.19
C LYS A 101 12.56 30.82 4.12
N ALA A 102 12.38 31.38 2.92
CA ALA A 102 12.12 32.80 2.72
C ALA A 102 10.85 33.27 3.44
N LYS A 103 9.76 32.50 3.35
CA LYS A 103 8.52 32.78 4.11
C LYS A 103 8.73 32.75 5.62
N LYS A 104 9.52 31.82 6.15
CA LYS A 104 9.86 31.76 7.58
C LYS A 104 10.70 32.96 8.02
N ASP A 105 11.66 33.38 7.21
CA ASP A 105 12.52 34.51 7.52
C ASP A 105 11.75 35.85 7.47
N GLU A 106 10.82 35.98 6.51
CA GLU A 106 9.90 37.12 6.44
C GLU A 106 8.95 37.19 7.65
N ALA A 107 8.37 36.05 8.05
CA ALA A 107 7.54 35.97 9.25
C ALA A 107 8.28 36.37 10.53
N LYS A 108 9.53 35.91 10.70
CA LYS A 108 10.39 36.32 11.83
C LYS A 108 10.70 37.81 11.83
N ARG A 109 10.89 38.42 10.65
CA ARG A 109 11.15 39.85 10.52
C ARG A 109 9.94 40.70 10.89
N GLU A 110 8.74 40.27 10.49
CA GLU A 110 7.49 40.92 10.89
C GLU A 110 7.19 40.76 12.38
N GLU A 111 7.52 39.62 12.97
CA GLU A 111 7.42 39.40 14.42
C GLU A 111 8.40 40.29 15.21
N ALA A 112 9.63 40.49 14.71
CA ALA A 112 10.61 41.38 15.31
C ALA A 112 10.17 42.86 15.27
N LYS A 113 9.43 43.30 14.24
CA LYS A 113 8.87 44.66 14.15
C LYS A 113 7.71 44.91 15.12
N LYS A 114 6.97 43.86 15.51
CA LYS A 114 5.83 43.95 16.44
C LYS A 114 6.23 43.95 17.91
N ARG A 115 7.51 43.69 18.24
CA ARG A 115 8.00 43.80 19.62
C ARG A 115 8.12 45.29 20.01
N PRO A 116 7.41 45.75 21.05
CA PRO A 116 7.56 47.12 21.54
C PRO A 116 8.97 47.32 22.11
N PRO A 117 9.56 48.52 21.98
CA PRO A 117 10.89 48.80 22.49
C PRO A 117 10.89 48.70 24.03
N ALA A 118 11.86 47.96 24.57
CA ALA A 118 12.05 47.83 26.00
C ALA A 118 12.25 49.22 26.66
N PRO A 119 11.69 49.47 27.85
CA PRO A 119 11.81 50.76 28.52
C PRO A 119 13.28 51.00 28.92
N LYS A 120 13.76 52.21 28.59
CA LYS A 120 15.08 52.71 28.98
C LYS A 120 15.12 52.94 30.48
N ALA A 121 15.98 52.21 31.18
CA ALA A 121 16.39 52.53 32.55
C ALA A 121 17.64 53.43 32.47
N GLU A 122 17.55 54.61 33.07
CA GLU A 122 18.66 55.53 33.33
C GLU A 122 19.39 55.15 34.63
N SER A 123 20.70 55.45 34.60
CA SER A 123 21.68 55.63 35.71
C SER A 123 21.95 54.43 36.64
N ASP A 124 23.16 54.20 37.16
CA ASP A 124 24.36 55.01 37.24
C ASP A 124 25.60 54.12 37.41
N SER A 125 26.74 54.71 37.09
CA SER A 125 28.14 54.30 37.07
C SER A 125 28.74 53.43 38.22
N LEU A 126 29.68 52.52 37.89
CA LEU A 126 31.12 52.60 38.25
C LEU A 126 31.92 51.28 37.94
N SER A 127 32.85 51.44 36.99
CA SER A 127 34.26 50.97 36.88
C SER A 127 34.77 49.61 37.41
N LEU A 128 35.51 48.90 36.54
CA LEU A 128 36.93 48.44 36.67
C LEU A 128 37.20 47.36 35.60
N GLU A 129 37.94 47.69 34.51
CA GLU A 129 39.38 47.42 34.30
C GLU A 129 39.81 45.94 34.46
N ILE A 130 40.27 45.30 33.37
CA ILE A 130 41.68 44.88 33.14
C ILE A 130 41.82 44.05 31.84
N GLU A 131 42.78 44.50 31.02
CA GLU A 131 43.74 43.93 30.05
C GLU A 131 43.51 42.66 29.17
N GLU A 132 43.78 42.90 27.88
CA GLU A 132 44.68 42.23 26.91
C GLU A 132 44.77 40.69 26.78
N ALA A 133 44.23 40.21 25.65
CA ALA A 133 44.92 39.53 24.51
C ALA A 133 45.72 38.20 24.74
N PRO A 134 46.26 37.53 23.70
CA PRO A 134 45.49 36.68 22.77
C PRO A 134 46.12 35.26 22.51
N VAL A 135 45.51 34.55 21.54
CA VAL A 135 46.02 33.47 20.66
C VAL A 135 46.10 31.98 21.14
N GLU A 136 45.50 31.14 20.28
CA GLU A 136 46.01 29.87 19.71
C GLU A 136 45.92 28.50 20.42
N THR A 137 45.26 27.58 19.69
CA THR A 137 45.56 26.16 19.42
C THR A 137 45.77 25.10 20.52
N SER A 138 44.90 24.09 20.41
CA SER A 138 45.22 22.65 20.30
C SER A 138 45.78 21.85 21.49
N ALA A 139 45.24 20.63 21.58
CA ALA A 139 45.81 19.41 22.13
C ALA A 139 45.80 19.22 23.67
N SER A 140 44.87 18.35 24.09
CA SER A 140 45.13 17.02 24.69
C SER A 140 45.85 16.89 26.05
N ILE A 141 45.35 15.89 26.82
CA ILE A 141 46.08 14.87 27.63
C ILE A 141 46.10 14.97 29.19
N LEU A 142 45.56 13.90 29.81
CA LEU A 142 45.85 13.23 31.12
C LEU A 142 45.38 13.92 32.43
N ARG A 143 44.92 13.24 33.50
CA ARG A 143 45.37 12.01 34.22
C ARG A 143 44.17 11.37 34.97
N SER A 144 43.96 10.05 34.95
CA SER A 144 44.60 8.93 35.71
C SER A 144 43.96 8.61 37.07
N THR A 145 43.56 7.34 37.23
CA THR A 145 43.85 6.35 38.31
C THR A 145 42.67 5.39 38.45
N ASP A 146 42.77 4.11 38.81
CA ASP A 146 43.76 3.04 38.68
C ASP A 146 43.03 1.75 39.19
N MET A 147 43.59 0.56 38.92
CA MET A 147 43.38 -0.71 39.63
C MET A 147 42.06 -1.51 39.45
N HIS A 148 42.09 -2.59 38.65
CA HIS A 148 42.40 -3.93 39.18
C HIS A 148 42.63 -4.97 38.08
N GLU A 149 43.38 -6.00 38.48
CA GLU A 149 44.28 -6.85 37.69
C GLU A 149 43.79 -8.31 37.68
N ARG A 150 44.32 -9.10 36.73
CA ARG A 150 44.42 -10.59 36.66
C ARG A 150 43.28 -11.34 35.94
N ALA A 151 43.53 -12.35 35.10
CA ALA A 151 44.76 -12.98 34.62
C ALA A 151 44.54 -13.73 33.28
N ARG A 152 45.66 -13.86 32.56
CA ARG A 152 45.90 -14.51 31.26
C ARG A 152 45.77 -16.04 31.32
N THR A 153 45.58 -16.68 30.16
CA THR A 153 46.53 -17.68 29.61
C THR A 153 46.14 -18.12 28.19
N GLU A 154 47.03 -17.81 27.25
CA GLU A 154 47.41 -18.58 26.04
C GLU A 154 48.93 -18.89 26.22
N PRO A 155 49.66 -19.66 25.37
CA PRO A 155 49.32 -20.46 24.18
C PRO A 155 49.96 -21.88 24.25
N ALA A 156 49.97 -22.76 23.23
CA ALA A 156 50.89 -22.79 22.07
C ALA A 156 50.81 -24.19 21.35
N PRO A 157 51.60 -24.52 20.29
CA PRO A 157 51.10 -24.79 18.94
C PRO A 157 51.60 -26.17 18.41
N PRO A 158 52.11 -26.31 17.17
CA PRO A 158 51.43 -26.74 15.95
C PRO A 158 51.86 -28.15 15.49
N MET A 159 51.11 -28.78 14.58
CA MET A 159 51.67 -29.85 13.74
C MET A 159 51.12 -29.82 12.32
N ALA A 160 52.02 -30.16 11.40
CA ALA A 160 51.99 -29.92 9.97
C ALA A 160 51.95 -31.23 9.16
N MET A 161 51.74 -31.05 7.84
CA MET A 161 52.02 -31.97 6.71
C MET A 161 50.91 -33.02 6.44
N HIS A 162 50.46 -33.32 5.22
CA HIS A 162 51.02 -33.14 3.87
C HIS A 162 49.94 -33.44 2.76
N PRO A 163 50.24 -33.51 1.44
CA PRO A 163 49.43 -32.89 0.38
C PRO A 163 48.74 -33.87 -0.61
N GLY A 164 47.78 -33.35 -1.39
CA GLY A 164 47.23 -33.97 -2.61
C GLY A 164 46.29 -32.97 -3.29
N LEU A 165 46.73 -32.29 -4.36
CA LEU A 165 46.52 -32.62 -5.78
C LEU A 165 45.10 -32.35 -6.31
N LEU A 166 45.03 -31.35 -7.22
CA LEU A 166 44.06 -31.09 -8.31
C LEU A 166 42.81 -30.22 -8.01
N PRO A 167 42.28 -29.51 -9.02
CA PRO A 167 42.99 -28.63 -9.94
C PRO A 167 42.39 -27.22 -9.99
N ASP A 168 43.22 -26.34 -10.54
CA ASP A 168 42.97 -24.97 -10.97
C ASP A 168 41.70 -24.85 -11.85
N GLN A 169 40.71 -24.09 -11.36
CA GLN A 169 39.63 -23.51 -12.17
C GLN A 169 39.67 -21.99 -12.02
N THR A 170 40.74 -21.39 -12.53
CA THR A 170 40.74 -19.99 -12.94
C THR A 170 40.21 -19.89 -14.39
N GLU A 171 38.91 -20.10 -14.57
CA GLU A 171 38.21 -19.56 -15.73
C GLU A 171 37.61 -18.20 -15.36
N LEU A 172 38.15 -17.17 -15.99
CA LEU A 172 37.67 -15.80 -15.94
C LEU A 172 36.22 -15.73 -16.43
N GLU A 173 35.24 -15.60 -15.53
CA GLU A 173 33.99 -14.89 -15.84
C GLU A 173 34.26 -13.37 -15.84
N ALA A 174 35.05 -12.92 -16.81
CA ALA A 174 35.16 -11.51 -17.15
C ALA A 174 33.95 -11.13 -18.01
N GLY A 175 32.88 -10.62 -17.39
CA GLY A 175 31.78 -10.03 -18.16
C GLY A 175 30.43 -9.91 -17.49
N LYS A 176 30.22 -10.44 -16.27
CA LYS A 176 28.99 -10.13 -15.53
C LYS A 176 29.17 -8.78 -14.82
N PRO A 177 28.36 -7.75 -15.11
CA PRO A 177 28.33 -6.58 -14.26
C PRO A 177 28.05 -7.05 -12.83
N PRO A 178 28.69 -6.46 -11.79
CA PRO A 178 28.38 -6.80 -10.41
C PRO A 178 26.86 -6.74 -10.23
N PRO A 179 26.23 -7.71 -9.54
CA PRO A 179 24.80 -7.64 -9.26
C PRO A 179 24.56 -6.26 -8.63
N VAL A 180 23.75 -5.45 -9.31
CA VAL A 180 23.32 -4.17 -8.77
C VAL A 180 22.73 -4.51 -7.40
N PRO A 181 23.24 -3.95 -6.30
CA PRO A 181 22.71 -4.26 -4.99
C PRO A 181 21.21 -3.99 -5.04
N ALA A 182 20.41 -4.99 -4.64
CA ALA A 182 18.96 -4.87 -4.58
C ALA A 182 18.66 -3.53 -3.88
N ALA A 183 17.99 -2.62 -4.59
CA ALA A 183 17.73 -1.30 -4.06
C ALA A 183 17.02 -1.47 -2.72
N ALA A 184 17.61 -0.91 -1.66
CA ALA A 184 17.04 -1.00 -0.33
C ALA A 184 15.61 -0.44 -0.37
N LEU A 185 14.64 -1.21 0.12
CA LEU A 185 13.24 -0.81 0.12
C LEU A 185 13.08 0.48 0.95
N ASP A 186 12.30 1.42 0.42
CA ASP A 186 12.02 2.68 1.08
C ASP A 186 11.08 2.46 2.27
N MET A 187 11.58 2.71 3.49
CA MET A 187 10.81 2.61 4.73
C MET A 187 10.12 3.93 5.12
N THR A 188 10.25 4.99 4.31
CA THR A 188 9.55 6.25 4.58
C THR A 188 8.04 6.16 4.38
N ARG A 189 7.59 5.15 3.62
CA ARG A 189 6.17 4.85 3.39
C ARG A 189 5.91 3.39 3.72
N THR A 190 4.88 3.11 4.52
CA THR A 190 4.57 1.73 4.95
C THR A 190 3.08 1.49 5.07
N PHE A 191 2.67 0.23 4.90
CA PHE A 191 1.34 -0.26 5.25
C PHE A 191 1.40 -0.97 6.61
N SER A 192 0.29 -0.90 7.34
CA SER A 192 0.02 -1.84 8.44
C SER A 192 -0.02 -3.27 7.90
N GLY A 193 0.62 -4.20 8.60
CA GLY A 193 0.62 -5.62 8.26
C GLY A 193 -0.78 -6.21 8.19
N SER A 194 -1.75 -5.66 8.94
CA SER A 194 -3.17 -6.03 8.84
C SER A 194 -3.75 -5.84 7.43
N VAL A 195 -3.30 -4.83 6.68
CA VAL A 195 -3.72 -4.58 5.29
C VAL A 195 -3.16 -5.68 4.38
N ALA A 196 -1.87 -5.97 4.49
CA ALA A 196 -1.22 -7.04 3.73
C ALA A 196 -1.87 -8.42 4.02
N ILE A 197 -2.11 -8.75 5.29
CA ILE A 197 -2.80 -9.98 5.69
C ILE A 197 -4.19 -10.08 5.06
N SER A 198 -4.93 -8.97 4.98
CA SER A 198 -6.27 -8.97 4.39
C SER A 198 -6.24 -9.30 2.90
N VAL A 199 -5.26 -8.76 2.17
CA VAL A 199 -5.00 -9.10 0.76
C VAL A 199 -4.58 -10.57 0.60
N LEU A 200 -3.61 -11.04 1.39
CA LEU A 200 -3.13 -12.43 1.33
C LEU A 200 -4.27 -13.43 1.63
N ARG A 201 -5.13 -13.12 2.62
CA ARG A 201 -6.33 -13.92 2.93
C ARG A 201 -7.35 -13.90 1.80
N PHE A 202 -7.54 -12.76 1.14
CA PHE A 202 -8.39 -12.68 -0.04
C PHE A 202 -7.88 -13.59 -1.15
N VAL A 203 -6.58 -13.55 -1.44
CA VAL A 203 -5.94 -14.40 -2.45
C VAL A 203 -6.10 -15.88 -2.11
N SER A 204 -5.75 -16.27 -0.88
CA SER A 204 -5.90 -17.66 -0.42
C SER A 204 -7.35 -18.15 -0.50
N ARG A 205 -8.32 -17.35 -0.05
CA ARG A 205 -9.74 -17.73 -0.07
C ARG A 205 -10.32 -17.84 -1.48
N ARG A 206 -9.92 -16.93 -2.38
CA ARG A 206 -10.48 -16.85 -3.75
C ARG A 206 -9.80 -17.82 -4.72
N PHE A 207 -8.48 -18.02 -4.60
CA PHE A 207 -7.68 -18.77 -5.57
C PHE A 207 -6.98 -20.00 -4.98
N GLY A 208 -6.98 -20.17 -3.65
CA GLY A 208 -6.38 -21.29 -2.95
C GLY A 208 -4.92 -21.05 -2.51
N GLU A 209 -4.47 -21.82 -1.52
CA GLU A 209 -3.13 -21.72 -0.92
C GLU A 209 -1.99 -21.97 -1.92
N ARG A 210 -2.22 -22.86 -2.91
CA ARG A 210 -1.22 -23.11 -3.97
C ARG A 210 -1.00 -21.87 -4.82
N ALA A 211 -2.07 -21.20 -5.24
CA ALA A 211 -1.98 -19.98 -6.02
C ALA A 211 -1.30 -18.85 -5.23
N LEU A 212 -1.56 -18.76 -3.91
CA LEU A 212 -0.86 -17.83 -3.04
C LEU A 212 0.64 -18.13 -2.96
N THR A 213 1.02 -19.40 -2.81
CA THR A 213 2.44 -19.82 -2.76
C THR A 213 3.16 -19.49 -4.07
N ASP A 214 2.56 -19.83 -5.21
CA ASP A 214 3.10 -19.55 -6.54
C ASP A 214 3.23 -18.04 -6.80
N LEU A 215 2.28 -17.25 -6.28
CA LEU A 215 2.31 -15.79 -6.35
C LEU A 215 3.45 -15.18 -5.52
N LEU A 216 3.63 -15.62 -4.27
CA LEU A 216 4.71 -15.11 -3.41
C LEU A 216 6.09 -15.47 -3.97
N ALA A 217 6.22 -16.65 -4.60
CA ALA A 217 7.44 -17.05 -5.30
C ALA A 217 7.72 -16.22 -6.57
N ALA A 218 6.71 -15.56 -7.13
CA ALA A 218 6.82 -14.71 -8.32
C ALA A 218 7.12 -13.25 -8.01
N LEU A 219 7.18 -12.85 -6.73
CA LEU A 219 7.53 -11.50 -6.33
C LEU A 219 8.99 -11.16 -6.68
N PRO A 220 9.30 -9.89 -6.99
CA PRO A 220 10.69 -9.45 -7.09
C PRO A 220 11.46 -9.68 -5.79
N GLU A 221 12.79 -9.83 -5.86
CA GLU A 221 13.63 -10.28 -4.74
C GLU A 221 13.42 -9.46 -3.45
N GLY A 222 13.46 -8.12 -3.53
CA GLY A 222 13.24 -7.24 -2.37
C GLY A 222 11.86 -7.43 -1.71
N PRO A 223 10.73 -7.24 -2.43
CA PRO A 223 9.40 -7.53 -1.93
C PRO A 223 9.23 -8.98 -1.42
N ALA A 224 9.82 -9.97 -2.09
CA ALA A 224 9.72 -11.38 -1.70
C ALA A 224 10.32 -11.64 -0.30
N GLU A 225 11.39 -10.92 0.07
CA GLU A 225 12.00 -11.04 1.40
C GLU A 225 11.06 -10.61 2.52
N VAL A 226 10.25 -9.57 2.29
CA VAL A 226 9.26 -9.08 3.27
C VAL A 226 8.23 -10.15 3.61
N PHE A 227 7.78 -10.92 2.61
CA PHE A 227 6.72 -11.92 2.81
C PHE A 227 7.24 -13.33 3.10
N ARG A 228 8.55 -13.58 2.99
CA ARG A 228 9.17 -14.91 3.12
C ARG A 228 8.83 -15.60 4.45
N TYR A 229 8.79 -14.85 5.55
CA TYR A 229 8.55 -15.37 6.89
C TYR A 229 7.11 -15.16 7.38
N GLY A 230 6.24 -14.64 6.52
CA GLY A 230 4.91 -14.16 6.91
C GLY A 230 4.95 -12.75 7.47
N VAL A 231 3.75 -12.17 7.62
CA VAL A 231 3.52 -10.81 8.09
C VAL A 231 2.52 -10.88 9.26
N ALA A 232 2.86 -10.26 10.38
CA ALA A 232 1.98 -10.06 11.53
C ALA A 232 1.13 -8.78 11.36
N ALA A 233 0.08 -8.63 12.16
CA ALA A 233 -0.87 -7.53 11.97
C ALA A 233 -0.26 -6.16 12.34
N GLU A 234 0.64 -6.18 13.30
CA GLU A 234 1.39 -5.06 13.88
C GLU A 234 2.65 -4.68 13.08
N ASP A 235 3.04 -5.50 12.10
CA ASP A 235 4.20 -5.23 11.27
C ASP A 235 4.01 -3.99 10.40
N ARG A 236 5.14 -3.40 9.98
CA ARG A 236 5.17 -2.36 8.96
C ARG A 236 5.70 -2.95 7.65
N VAL A 237 4.83 -3.02 6.65
CA VAL A 237 5.15 -3.53 5.31
C VAL A 237 5.60 -2.34 4.46
N PRO A 238 6.80 -2.37 3.85
CA PRO A 238 7.25 -1.30 2.96
C PRO A 238 6.23 -1.04 1.84
N PHE A 239 6.00 0.24 1.51
CA PHE A 239 5.00 0.64 0.51
C PHE A 239 5.26 -0.04 -0.84
N ASP A 240 6.50 -0.04 -1.31
CA ASP A 240 6.86 -0.63 -2.60
C ASP A 240 6.69 -2.16 -2.62
N ALA A 241 6.92 -2.82 -1.48
CA ALA A 241 6.68 -4.26 -1.34
C ALA A 241 5.19 -4.59 -1.39
N PHE A 242 4.34 -3.78 -0.75
CA PHE A 242 2.88 -3.93 -0.84
C PHE A 242 2.35 -3.62 -2.25
N ALA A 243 2.86 -2.55 -2.89
CA ALA A 243 2.50 -2.21 -4.26
C ALA A 243 2.86 -3.35 -5.23
N ALA A 244 4.08 -3.90 -5.11
CA ALA A 244 4.51 -5.06 -5.88
C ALA A 244 3.64 -6.29 -5.63
N LEU A 245 3.18 -6.52 -4.39
CA LEU A 245 2.25 -7.59 -4.06
C LEU A 245 0.94 -7.46 -4.85
N VAL A 246 0.24 -6.33 -4.75
CA VAL A 246 -1.06 -6.16 -5.41
C VAL A 246 -0.95 -6.14 -6.94
N GLN A 247 0.14 -5.59 -7.49
CA GLN A 247 0.43 -5.67 -8.93
C GLN A 247 0.66 -7.11 -9.38
N THR A 248 1.41 -7.90 -8.60
CA THR A 248 1.66 -9.31 -8.92
C THR A 248 0.39 -10.14 -8.82
N VAL A 249 -0.53 -9.84 -7.88
CA VAL A 249 -1.87 -10.44 -7.83
C VAL A 249 -2.61 -10.24 -9.14
N ASP A 250 -2.69 -9.01 -9.63
CA ASP A 250 -3.40 -8.69 -10.85
C ASP A 250 -2.75 -9.28 -12.10
N ALA A 251 -1.41 -9.24 -12.18
CA ALA A 251 -0.67 -9.76 -13.32
C ALA A 251 -0.70 -11.30 -13.42
N ARG A 252 -0.71 -12.01 -12.30
CA ARG A 252 -0.61 -13.49 -12.27
C ARG A 252 -1.96 -14.19 -12.17
N LEU A 253 -2.88 -13.64 -11.39
CA LEU A 253 -4.17 -14.25 -11.09
C LEU A 253 -5.33 -13.53 -11.77
N GLY A 254 -5.09 -12.31 -12.27
CA GLY A 254 -6.05 -11.49 -12.97
C GLY A 254 -5.80 -11.49 -14.48
N ARG A 255 -6.26 -10.41 -15.13
CA ARG A 255 -6.04 -10.16 -16.56
C ARG A 255 -4.99 -9.09 -16.80
N ASP A 256 -4.28 -8.70 -15.74
CA ASP A 256 -3.41 -7.53 -15.75
C ASP A 256 -4.20 -6.28 -16.21
N ASP A 257 -5.41 -6.05 -15.68
CA ASP A 257 -6.31 -4.95 -16.04
C ASP A 257 -6.66 -4.05 -14.84
N LEU A 258 -5.91 -4.18 -13.75
CA LEU A 258 -6.07 -3.51 -12.45
C LEU A 258 -7.35 -3.93 -11.69
N HIS A 259 -8.17 -4.83 -12.24
CA HIS A 259 -9.41 -5.22 -11.59
C HIS A 259 -9.16 -5.95 -10.27
N LEU A 260 -8.16 -6.83 -10.19
CA LEU A 260 -7.84 -7.48 -8.92
C LEU A 260 -7.19 -6.53 -7.91
N VAL A 261 -6.57 -5.45 -8.36
CA VAL A 261 -6.06 -4.39 -7.47
C VAL A 261 -7.23 -3.73 -6.72
N VAL A 262 -8.33 -3.42 -7.42
CA VAL A 262 -9.58 -2.94 -6.79
C VAL A 262 -10.11 -3.95 -5.78
N GLN A 263 -10.16 -5.23 -6.14
CA GLN A 263 -10.64 -6.29 -5.23
C GLN A 263 -9.74 -6.44 -3.99
N CYS A 264 -8.42 -6.25 -4.14
CA CYS A 264 -7.49 -6.19 -3.01
C CYS A 264 -7.84 -5.01 -2.09
N GLY A 265 -8.18 -3.85 -2.65
CA GLY A 265 -8.67 -2.68 -1.91
C GLY A 265 -9.94 -2.99 -1.11
N ARG A 266 -10.92 -3.63 -1.75
CA ARG A 266 -12.17 -4.07 -1.09
C ARG A 266 -11.89 -5.04 0.06
N ALA A 267 -10.99 -6.00 -0.15
CA ALA A 267 -10.60 -6.95 0.89
C ALA A 267 -9.88 -6.28 2.07
N ALA A 268 -9.06 -5.26 1.81
CA ALA A 268 -8.42 -4.47 2.85
C ALA A 268 -9.43 -3.65 3.67
N ALA A 269 -10.46 -3.08 3.02
CA ALA A 269 -11.54 -2.38 3.73
C ALA A 269 -12.30 -3.33 4.67
N GLU A 270 -12.56 -4.56 4.25
CA GLU A 270 -13.13 -5.60 5.13
C GLU A 270 -12.24 -5.91 6.33
N GLY A 271 -10.93 -6.01 6.11
CA GLY A 271 -9.95 -6.20 7.19
C GLY A 271 -9.89 -5.02 8.17
N ALA A 272 -10.13 -3.81 7.69
CA ALA A 272 -10.17 -2.58 8.48
C ALA A 272 -11.56 -2.25 9.05
N PHE A 273 -12.55 -3.14 8.92
CA PHE A 273 -13.93 -2.85 9.33
C PHE A 273 -14.04 -2.43 10.81
N GLU A 274 -13.35 -3.11 11.70
CA GLU A 274 -13.37 -2.82 13.14
C GLU A 274 -12.81 -1.42 13.44
N LEU A 275 -11.72 -1.02 12.76
CA LEU A 275 -11.16 0.33 12.86
C LEU A 275 -12.19 1.40 12.41
N MET A 276 -12.86 1.17 11.28
CA MET A 276 -13.87 2.08 10.76
C MET A 276 -15.13 2.12 11.64
N ARG A 277 -15.49 1.00 12.26
CA ARG A 277 -16.65 0.91 13.15
C ARG A 277 -16.48 1.76 14.41
N ASP A 278 -15.25 1.93 14.86
CA ASP A 278 -14.90 2.70 16.06
C ASP A 278 -14.80 4.22 15.83
N VAL A 279 -14.88 4.67 14.58
CA VAL A 279 -15.07 6.09 14.23
C VAL A 279 -16.30 6.63 14.95
N ARG A 280 -16.26 7.87 15.44
CA ARG A 280 -17.36 8.45 16.24
C ARG A 280 -18.35 9.23 15.36
N PRO A 281 -19.68 9.05 15.53
CA PRO A 281 -20.32 8.06 16.41
C PRO A 281 -20.10 6.63 15.91
N PRO A 282 -19.99 5.62 16.82
CA PRO A 282 -19.73 4.23 16.40
C PRO A 282 -20.75 3.77 15.36
N SER A 283 -20.26 3.06 14.34
CA SER A 283 -21.02 2.81 13.10
C SER A 283 -21.49 4.13 12.46
N PRO A 284 -20.54 5.00 12.04
CA PRO A 284 -20.88 6.29 11.45
C PRO A 284 -21.69 6.12 10.17
N PRO A 285 -22.58 7.09 9.84
CA PRO A 285 -23.15 7.17 8.50
C PRO A 285 -22.05 7.42 7.44
N PRO A 286 -22.30 7.14 6.16
CA PRO A 286 -21.30 7.25 5.08
C PRO A 286 -20.62 8.62 5.01
N GLU A 287 -21.35 9.71 5.21
CA GLU A 287 -20.81 11.08 5.20
C GLU A 287 -19.74 11.28 6.29
N VAL A 288 -20.02 10.75 7.50
CA VAL A 288 -19.09 10.88 8.63
C VAL A 288 -17.90 9.97 8.45
N LEU A 289 -18.12 8.75 7.94
CA LEU A 289 -17.01 7.84 7.61
C LEU A 289 -16.09 8.45 6.56
N LEU A 290 -16.64 9.04 5.50
CA LEU A 290 -15.84 9.68 4.45
C LEU A 290 -15.05 10.87 4.99
N ALA A 291 -15.68 11.71 5.84
CA ALA A 291 -15.02 12.84 6.47
C ALA A 291 -13.84 12.41 7.38
N GLU A 292 -13.97 11.27 8.06
CA GLU A 292 -12.93 10.71 8.95
C GLU A 292 -11.95 9.78 8.21
N MET A 293 -12.15 9.54 6.91
CA MET A 293 -11.31 8.66 6.10
C MET A 293 -9.82 9.03 6.11
N PRO A 294 -9.41 10.32 6.11
CA PRO A 294 -8.01 10.71 6.30
C PRO A 294 -7.37 10.08 7.54
N ARG A 295 -8.11 10.07 8.65
CA ARG A 295 -7.63 9.53 9.93
C ARG A 295 -7.64 8.00 9.94
N VAL A 296 -8.62 7.37 9.29
CA VAL A 296 -8.64 5.91 9.10
C VAL A 296 -7.44 5.49 8.25
N LEU A 297 -7.22 6.14 7.10
CA LEU A 297 -6.13 5.80 6.20
C LEU A 297 -4.76 6.02 6.86
N ALA A 298 -4.55 7.12 7.59
CA ALA A 298 -3.29 7.40 8.29
C ALA A 298 -2.93 6.36 9.37
N GLN A 299 -3.89 5.57 9.85
CA GLN A 299 -3.62 4.45 10.76
C GLN A 299 -3.23 3.17 10.01
N LEU A 300 -3.65 3.04 8.75
CA LEU A 300 -3.39 1.88 7.91
C LEU A 300 -2.16 2.06 7.02
N VAL A 301 -1.84 3.30 6.65
CA VAL A 301 -0.76 3.65 5.73
C VAL A 301 -0.04 4.89 6.24
N GLU A 302 1.28 4.79 6.34
CA GLU A 302 2.19 5.87 6.69
C GLU A 302 2.87 6.39 5.42
N GLY A 303 2.97 7.71 5.27
CA GLY A 303 3.50 8.37 4.07
C GLY A 303 2.42 9.12 3.30
N PRO A 304 1.51 8.42 2.60
CA PRO A 304 0.41 9.08 1.88
C PRO A 304 -0.53 9.86 2.80
N GLU A 305 -0.93 11.04 2.35
CA GLU A 305 -1.86 11.93 3.05
C GLU A 305 -3.13 12.12 2.21
N LEU A 306 -4.26 11.68 2.74
CA LEU A 306 -5.58 11.88 2.12
C LEU A 306 -6.25 13.10 2.75
N ARG A 307 -6.87 13.95 1.92
CA ARG A 307 -7.66 15.10 2.36
C ARG A 307 -9.05 15.03 1.75
N VAL A 308 -10.05 15.36 2.55
CA VAL A 308 -11.43 15.52 2.07
C VAL A 308 -11.64 16.98 1.75
N GLY A 309 -11.94 17.26 0.49
CA GLY A 309 -12.24 18.60 0.00
C GLY A 309 -13.72 18.91 0.14
N ARG A 310 -14.43 19.01 -0.99
CA ARG A 310 -15.86 19.27 -1.02
C ARG A 310 -16.64 17.99 -0.69
N MET A 311 -17.62 18.08 0.20
CA MET A 311 -18.51 16.98 0.54
C MET A 311 -19.95 17.48 0.65
N GLY A 312 -20.90 16.62 0.31
CA GLY A 312 -22.32 16.85 0.53
C GLY A 312 -23.05 15.53 0.76
N ARG A 313 -24.38 15.57 0.68
CA ARG A 313 -25.20 14.36 0.83
C ARG A 313 -25.01 13.48 -0.40
N GLY A 314 -24.47 12.27 -0.20
CA GLY A 314 -24.26 11.31 -1.29
C GLY A 314 -23.06 11.61 -2.20
N TYR A 315 -22.16 12.52 -1.84
CA TYR A 315 -20.93 12.75 -2.63
C TYR A 315 -19.78 13.36 -1.82
N GLY A 316 -18.55 13.13 -2.27
CA GLY A 316 -17.34 13.75 -1.75
C GLY A 316 -16.21 13.77 -2.76
N ARG A 317 -15.34 14.78 -2.67
CA ARG A 317 -14.10 14.89 -3.45
C ARG A 317 -12.93 14.74 -2.50
N LEU A 318 -11.98 13.88 -2.85
CA LEU A 318 -10.78 13.62 -2.07
C LEU A 318 -9.53 13.95 -2.88
N GLU A 319 -8.49 14.38 -2.19
CA GLU A 319 -7.17 14.66 -2.75
C GLU A 319 -6.15 13.79 -2.01
N LEU A 320 -5.27 13.12 -2.75
CA LEU A 320 -4.23 12.26 -2.22
C LEU A 320 -2.85 12.83 -2.56
N ASP A 321 -2.00 12.98 -1.55
CA ASP A 321 -0.57 13.27 -1.71
C ASP A 321 0.23 12.04 -1.25
N GLU A 322 0.84 11.31 -2.16
CA GLU A 322 1.60 10.09 -1.84
C GLU A 322 2.96 10.37 -1.19
N HIS A 323 3.43 11.63 -1.16
CA HIS A 323 4.73 12.04 -0.61
C HIS A 323 5.92 11.17 -1.08
N GLY A 324 5.90 10.70 -2.32
CA GLY A 324 6.90 9.77 -2.84
C GLY A 324 6.80 9.56 -4.35
N GLU A 325 7.25 8.40 -4.81
CA GLU A 325 6.98 7.97 -6.18
C GLU A 325 5.50 7.60 -6.32
N PRO A 326 4.76 8.20 -7.29
CA PRO A 326 3.35 7.90 -7.50
C PRO A 326 3.13 6.45 -7.88
N SER A 327 2.04 5.84 -7.40
CA SER A 327 1.72 4.45 -7.65
C SER A 327 0.28 4.29 -8.12
N LEU A 328 0.09 4.00 -9.42
CA LEU A 328 -1.25 3.73 -9.96
C LEU A 328 -1.90 2.53 -9.27
N ALA A 329 -1.11 1.53 -8.88
CA ALA A 329 -1.63 0.38 -8.15
C ALA A 329 -2.18 0.78 -6.77
N PHE A 330 -1.53 1.71 -6.07
CA PHE A 330 -2.08 2.25 -4.83
C PHE A 330 -3.33 3.10 -5.08
N ASP A 331 -3.32 3.91 -6.14
CA ASP A 331 -4.47 4.74 -6.48
C ASP A 331 -5.72 3.90 -6.76
N VAL A 332 -5.57 2.87 -7.59
CA VAL A 332 -6.66 1.95 -7.94
C VAL A 332 -7.04 1.04 -6.77
N PHE A 333 -6.09 0.69 -5.90
CA PHE A 333 -6.40 0.00 -4.66
C PHE A 333 -7.30 0.86 -3.76
N LEU A 334 -7.05 2.17 -3.68
CA LEU A 334 -7.83 3.09 -2.86
C LEU A 334 -9.28 3.23 -3.38
N ILE A 335 -9.51 3.11 -4.70
CA ILE A 335 -10.87 3.03 -5.29
C ILE A 335 -11.67 1.92 -4.60
N GLY A 336 -11.14 0.70 -4.61
CA GLY A 336 -11.82 -0.46 -4.02
C GLY A 336 -11.95 -0.36 -2.50
N PHE A 337 -10.96 0.23 -1.83
CA PHE A 337 -11.02 0.46 -0.39
C PHE A 337 -12.16 1.40 -0.02
N LEU A 338 -12.26 2.56 -0.67
CA LEU A 338 -13.29 3.58 -0.42
C LEU A 338 -14.70 3.05 -0.74
N ASP A 339 -14.84 2.41 -1.91
CA ASP A 339 -16.10 1.85 -2.36
C ASP A 339 -16.66 0.84 -1.34
N ARG A 340 -15.83 -0.12 -0.92
CA ARG A 340 -16.28 -1.13 0.03
C ARG A 340 -16.47 -0.57 1.45
N ALA A 341 -15.64 0.38 1.86
CA ALA A 341 -15.79 1.06 3.14
C ALA A 341 -17.16 1.75 3.23
N LEU A 342 -17.57 2.50 2.22
CA LEU A 342 -18.86 3.21 2.25
C LEU A 342 -20.05 2.26 2.15
N ASP A 343 -20.01 1.28 1.24
CA ASP A 343 -21.04 0.26 1.08
C ASP A 343 -21.30 -0.48 2.40
N ARG A 344 -20.23 -0.80 3.13
CA ARG A 344 -20.32 -1.50 4.42
C ARG A 344 -20.99 -0.68 5.52
N PHE A 345 -21.06 0.65 5.38
CA PHE A 345 -21.62 1.60 6.34
C PHE A 345 -22.93 2.24 5.85
N GLY A 346 -23.64 1.56 4.93
CA GLY A 346 -25.00 1.88 4.56
C GLY A 346 -25.15 2.75 3.31
N ALA A 347 -24.04 3.07 2.65
CA ALA A 347 -24.11 3.61 1.29
C ALA A 347 -24.57 2.51 0.32
N SER A 348 -25.26 2.90 -0.74
CA SER A 348 -25.66 2.04 -1.85
C SER A 348 -25.28 2.70 -3.16
N GLU A 349 -25.07 1.91 -4.21
CA GLU A 349 -24.61 2.43 -5.52
C GLU A 349 -23.38 3.33 -5.38
N VAL A 350 -22.39 2.87 -4.60
CA VAL A 350 -21.15 3.61 -4.42
C VAL A 350 -20.36 3.60 -5.72
N GLU A 351 -19.96 4.79 -6.16
CA GLU A 351 -19.07 4.98 -7.30
C GLU A 351 -17.86 5.78 -6.83
N VAL A 352 -16.67 5.28 -7.15
CA VAL A 352 -15.40 5.95 -6.85
C VAL A 352 -14.64 6.10 -8.16
N ASN A 353 -14.44 7.35 -8.58
CA ASN A 353 -13.81 7.72 -9.82
C ASN A 353 -12.45 8.39 -9.54
N LEU A 354 -11.37 7.80 -10.06
CA LEU A 354 -10.06 8.45 -10.10
C LEU A 354 -10.03 9.45 -11.27
N LEU A 355 -10.08 10.74 -10.95
CA LEU A 355 -10.15 11.81 -11.96
C LEU A 355 -8.78 12.14 -12.54
N THR A 356 -7.78 12.27 -11.68
CA THR A 356 -6.40 12.60 -12.03
C THR A 356 -5.44 11.80 -11.16
N SER A 357 -4.26 11.48 -11.70
CA SER A 357 -3.19 10.83 -10.93
C SER A 357 -1.81 11.24 -11.45
N PRO A 358 -0.84 11.57 -10.56
CA PRO A 358 0.55 11.77 -10.95
C PRO A 358 1.22 10.53 -11.55
N ALA A 359 0.72 9.31 -11.25
CA ALA A 359 1.16 8.08 -11.91
C ALA A 359 0.71 8.02 -13.39
N LEU A 360 -0.25 8.86 -13.76
CA LEU A 360 -0.74 9.08 -15.12
C LEU A 360 -0.32 10.46 -15.67
N GLY A 361 0.69 11.08 -15.06
CA GLY A 361 1.33 12.33 -15.50
C GLY A 361 0.54 13.60 -15.19
N ASP A 362 -0.54 13.50 -14.40
CA ASP A 362 -1.27 14.66 -13.90
C ASP A 362 -0.51 15.34 -12.75
N ALA A 363 -0.91 16.56 -12.38
CA ALA A 363 -0.23 17.31 -11.32
C ALA A 363 -0.62 16.87 -9.90
N GLU A 364 -1.82 16.32 -9.73
CA GLU A 364 -2.44 15.98 -8.45
C GLU A 364 -3.24 14.67 -8.56
N CYS A 365 -3.40 13.96 -7.44
CA CYS A 365 -4.23 12.76 -7.36
C CYS A 365 -5.59 13.11 -6.75
N VAL A 366 -6.67 12.92 -7.51
CA VAL A 366 -8.01 13.37 -7.15
C VAL A 366 -9.03 12.27 -7.37
N TYR A 367 -9.86 12.05 -6.36
CA TYR A 367 -11.00 11.13 -6.39
C TYR A 367 -12.31 11.90 -6.28
N GLU A 368 -13.30 11.45 -7.03
CA GLU A 368 -14.70 11.79 -6.82
C GLU A 368 -15.45 10.53 -6.37
N VAL A 369 -16.22 10.67 -5.31
CA VAL A 369 -16.98 9.59 -4.70
C VAL A 369 -18.44 10.00 -4.63
N SER A 370 -19.34 9.12 -5.05
CA SER A 370 -20.78 9.33 -4.96
C SER A 370 -21.50 8.07 -4.48
N TRP A 371 -22.65 8.25 -3.82
CA TRP A 371 -23.47 7.16 -3.31
C TRP A 371 -24.93 7.60 -3.07
N ILE A 372 -25.81 6.62 -2.91
CA ILE A 372 -27.19 6.76 -2.44
C ILE A 372 -27.24 6.30 -0.98
N GLY A 373 -27.75 7.15 -0.08
CA GLY A 373 -27.82 6.89 1.36
C GLY A 373 -29.22 6.69 1.91
#